data_AF-A0AAV5BL72-F1
#
_entry.id   AF-A0AAV5BL72-F1
#
_cell.length_a   1.000
_cell.length_b   1.000
_cell.length_c   1.000
_cell.angle_alpha   90.00
_cell.angle_beta   90.00
_cell.angle_gamma   90.00
#
_symmetry.space_group_name_H-M   'P 1'
#
loop_
_entity.id
_entity.type
_entity.pdbx_description
1 polymer ?
#
loop_
_entity_poly.entity_id
_entity_poly.type
_entity_poly.pdbx_seq_one_letter_code
_entity_poly.pdbx_strand_id
1 'polypeptide(L)'
;MNRMMFMACCYNDPEMLIDPDTVYPVRPECRDDTPKSRFKPRPGLTLSPKRWKLLHNEEGCLDIAGMLKRVQRGGIHPTIKGEVWEFLLGCYDPKSTTEQRNQLRQQRRFLLQLHLSFV
;
A
#
# COMPACT_ATOMS: atom_id res chain seq x y z
N MET A 1 -1.33 22.18 8.19
CA MET A 1 -2.65 21.54 7.96
C MET A 1 -3.21 21.00 9.28
N ASN A 2 -4.43 21.40 9.67
CA ASN A 2 -5.02 21.06 10.97
C ASN A 2 -5.50 19.60 11.04
N ARG A 3 -5.37 18.99 12.23
CA ARG A 3 -5.75 17.59 12.52
C ARG A 3 -7.22 17.27 12.23
N MET A 4 -8.13 18.23 12.39
CA MET A 4 -9.55 18.10 12.02
C MET A 4 -9.76 17.97 10.50
N MET A 5 -9.04 18.76 9.71
CA MET A 5 -9.16 18.75 8.24
C MET A 5 -8.65 17.42 7.66
N PHE A 6 -7.59 16.88 8.26
CA PHE A 6 -7.05 15.56 7.92
C PHE A 6 -8.00 14.40 8.22
N MET A 7 -8.86 14.50 9.24
CA MET A 7 -9.88 13.48 9.55
C MET A 7 -11.03 13.55 8.55
N ALA A 8 -11.54 14.74 8.23
CA ALA A 8 -12.64 14.92 7.28
C ALA A 8 -12.33 14.33 5.89
N CYS A 9 -11.10 14.51 5.40
CA CYS A 9 -10.65 13.92 4.12
C CYS A 9 -10.66 12.38 4.10
N CYS A 10 -10.55 11.72 5.26
CA CYS A 10 -10.52 10.27 5.37
C CYS A 10 -11.91 9.63 5.56
N TYR A 11 -12.95 10.44 5.84
CA TYR A 11 -14.32 9.96 6.08
C TYR A 11 -15.16 9.93 4.81
N ASN A 12 -14.90 10.84 3.85
CA ASN A 12 -15.64 10.94 2.59
C ASN A 12 -14.88 10.34 1.40
N ASP A 13 -14.10 9.27 1.62
CA ASP A 13 -13.34 8.63 0.54
C ASP A 13 -14.15 7.50 -0.10
N PRO A 14 -14.68 7.64 -1.34
CA PRO A 14 -15.51 6.62 -1.99
C PRO A 14 -14.76 5.30 -2.17
N GLU A 15 -13.43 5.35 -2.27
CA GLU A 15 -12.57 4.17 -2.37
C GLU A 15 -12.65 3.27 -1.13
N MET A 16 -13.05 3.79 0.03
CA MET A 16 -13.20 3.00 1.27
C MET A 16 -14.38 2.02 1.23
N LEU A 17 -15.25 2.09 0.22
CA LEU A 17 -16.37 1.17 0.02
C LEU A 17 -15.99 -0.08 -0.79
N ILE A 18 -14.76 -0.16 -1.29
CA ILE A 18 -14.30 -1.33 -2.04
C ILE A 18 -14.20 -2.53 -1.09
N ASP A 19 -14.92 -3.61 -1.41
CA ASP A 19 -14.82 -4.85 -0.66
C ASP A 19 -13.46 -5.52 -0.94
N PRO A 20 -12.61 -5.75 0.07
CA PRO A 20 -11.27 -6.32 -0.13
C PRO A 20 -11.26 -7.63 -0.93
N ASP A 21 -12.31 -8.43 -0.80
CA ASP A 21 -12.45 -9.73 -1.44
C ASP A 21 -12.66 -9.61 -2.97
N THR A 22 -13.01 -8.42 -3.46
CA THR A 22 -13.10 -8.12 -4.91
C THR A 22 -11.74 -7.78 -5.53
N VAL A 23 -10.82 -7.21 -4.75
CA VAL A 23 -9.50 -6.77 -5.24
C VAL A 23 -8.54 -7.96 -5.33
N TYR A 24 -8.64 -8.89 -4.39
CA TYR A 24 -7.85 -10.11 -4.36
C TYR A 24 -8.79 -11.33 -4.24
N PRO A 25 -9.48 -11.69 -5.34
CA PRO A 25 -10.45 -12.77 -5.30
C PRO A 25 -9.78 -14.09 -4.98
N VAL A 26 -10.37 -14.82 -4.04
CA VAL A 26 -9.97 -16.20 -3.74
C VAL A 26 -10.28 -17.07 -4.94
N ARG A 27 -9.31 -17.91 -5.32
CA ARG A 27 -9.47 -18.91 -6.37
C ARG A 27 -10.70 -19.78 -6.09
N PRO A 28 -11.56 -20.07 -7.08
CA PRO A 28 -12.79 -20.83 -6.87
C PRO A 28 -12.57 -22.14 -6.10
N GLU A 29 -11.50 -22.85 -6.43
CA GLU A 29 -11.10 -24.12 -5.80
C GLU A 29 -10.73 -24.01 -4.31
N CYS A 30 -10.47 -22.81 -3.79
CA CYS A 30 -10.08 -22.60 -2.39
C CYS A 30 -11.17 -21.92 -1.54
N ARG A 31 -12.37 -21.65 -2.08
CA ARG A 31 -13.38 -20.82 -1.39
C ARG A 31 -13.92 -21.46 -0.11
N ASP A 32 -14.08 -22.78 -0.11
CA ASP A 32 -14.62 -23.52 1.04
C ASP A 32 -13.59 -23.65 2.17
N ASP A 33 -12.30 -23.71 1.81
CA ASP A 33 -11.19 -23.84 2.75
C ASP A 33 -10.66 -22.49 3.28
N THR A 34 -10.95 -21.38 2.58
CA THR A 34 -10.40 -20.09 2.94
C THR A 34 -11.21 -19.43 4.06
N PRO A 35 -10.61 -19.13 5.23
CA PRO A 35 -11.31 -18.44 6.30
C PRO A 35 -11.69 -17.03 5.86
N LYS A 36 -12.93 -16.63 6.15
CA LYS A 36 -13.41 -15.27 5.85
C LYS A 36 -12.56 -14.24 6.57
N SER A 37 -12.07 -13.25 5.82
CA SER A 37 -11.29 -12.15 6.37
C SER A 37 -12.12 -11.35 7.38
N ARG A 38 -11.56 -11.16 8.58
CA ARG A 38 -12.12 -10.24 9.59
C ARG A 38 -11.73 -8.79 9.34
N PHE A 39 -10.82 -8.55 8.40
CA PHE A 39 -10.40 -7.20 8.06
C PHE A 39 -11.49 -6.51 7.24
N LYS A 40 -11.95 -5.35 7.72
CA LYS A 40 -12.83 -4.45 6.99
C LYS A 40 -12.24 -3.04 7.05
N PRO A 41 -12.00 -2.37 5.91
CA PRO A 41 -11.51 -1.00 5.89
C PRO A 41 -12.42 -0.10 6.73
N ARG A 42 -11.82 0.67 7.65
CA ARG A 42 -12.55 1.60 8.53
C ARG A 42 -12.15 3.04 8.20
N PRO A 43 -13.10 3.90 7.81
CA PRO A 43 -12.85 5.33 7.59
C PRO A 43 -12.15 5.95 8.79
N GLY A 44 -11.19 6.84 8.54
CA GLY A 44 -10.42 7.49 9.60
C GLY A 44 -9.44 6.59 10.38
N LEU A 45 -9.40 5.27 10.15
CA LEU A 45 -8.45 4.33 10.77
C LEU A 45 -7.52 3.66 9.75
N THR A 46 -8.07 3.05 8.70
CA THR A 46 -7.29 2.39 7.66
C THR A 46 -6.45 3.40 6.88
N LEU A 47 -5.27 3.00 6.43
CA LEU A 47 -4.45 3.80 5.53
C LEU A 47 -5.12 3.82 4.14
N SER A 48 -5.78 4.92 3.79
CA SER A 48 -6.44 5.09 2.49
C SER A 48 -5.45 5.56 1.41
N PRO A 49 -5.78 5.41 0.11
CA PRO A 49 -4.91 5.83 -0.98
C PRO A 49 -4.61 7.33 -0.97
N LYS A 50 -5.58 8.17 -0.61
CA LYS A 50 -5.35 9.61 -0.40
C LYS A 50 -4.34 9.86 0.71
N ARG A 51 -4.48 9.16 1.85
CA ARG A 51 -3.58 9.35 2.99
C ARG A 51 -2.18 8.84 2.70
N TRP A 52 -2.06 7.77 1.93
CA TRP A 52 -0.78 7.25 1.44
C TRP A 52 0.02 8.28 0.65
N LYS A 53 -0.63 8.99 -0.28
CA LYS A 53 0.00 10.09 -1.03
C LYS A 53 0.52 11.20 -0.12
N LEU A 54 -0.22 11.52 0.96
CA LEU A 54 0.18 12.55 1.92
C LEU A 54 1.31 12.15 2.88
N LEU A 55 1.72 10.87 2.90
CA LEU A 55 2.88 10.42 3.67
C LEU A 55 4.20 10.64 2.93
N HIS A 56 4.13 10.96 1.63
CA HIS A 56 5.28 11.30 0.82
C HIS A 56 5.51 12.81 0.84
N ASN A 57 6.78 13.23 0.92
CA ASN A 57 7.15 14.62 0.71
C ASN A 57 7.26 14.94 -0.80
N GLU A 58 7.63 16.17 -1.14
CA GLU A 58 7.76 16.64 -2.52
C GLU A 58 8.82 15.86 -3.30
N GLU A 59 9.89 15.42 -2.63
CA GLU A 59 10.95 14.58 -3.19
C GLU A 59 10.56 13.10 -3.32
N GLY A 60 9.42 12.70 -2.75
CA GLY A 60 8.93 11.33 -2.75
C GLY A 60 9.51 10.41 -1.66
N CYS A 61 10.21 10.95 -0.67
CA CYS A 61 10.61 10.25 0.54
C CYS A 61 9.40 10.00 1.46
N LEU A 62 9.39 8.86 2.14
CA LEU A 62 8.25 8.37 2.92
C LEU A 62 8.42 8.66 4.42
N ASP A 63 7.39 9.21 5.07
CA ASP A 63 7.25 9.17 6.53
C ASP A 63 6.92 7.73 6.99
N ILE A 64 7.95 6.90 7.11
CA ILE A 64 7.82 5.49 7.53
C ILE A 64 7.23 5.37 8.94
N ALA A 65 7.57 6.29 9.86
CA ALA A 65 7.05 6.24 11.22
C ALA A 65 5.54 6.51 11.25
N GLY A 66 5.08 7.51 10.49
CA GLY A 66 3.65 7.79 10.29
C GLY A 66 2.91 6.64 9.61
N MET A 67 3.51 6.06 8.56
CA MET A 67 2.97 4.90 7.86
C MET A 67 2.80 3.70 8.81
N LEU A 68 3.85 3.29 9.52
CA LEU A 68 3.83 2.13 10.42
C LEU A 68 2.77 2.27 11.51
N LYS A 69 2.68 3.44 12.16
CA LYS A 69 1.66 3.72 13.18
C LYS A 69 0.24 3.54 12.63
N ARG A 70 0.01 3.90 11.36
CA ARG A 70 -1.30 3.76 10.72
C ARG A 70 -1.62 2.31 10.38
N VAL A 71 -0.66 1.62 9.76
CA VAL A 71 -0.79 0.20 9.39
C VAL A 71 -1.07 -0.65 10.63
N GLN A 72 -0.33 -0.44 11.71
CA GLN A 72 -0.53 -1.19 12.96
C GLN A 72 -1.92 -0.97 13.58
N ARG A 73 -2.50 0.22 13.45
CA ARG A 73 -3.81 0.56 14.07
C ARG A 73 -5.01 0.18 13.22
N GLY A 74 -4.91 0.33 11.90
CA GLY A 74 -6.07 0.25 11.00
C GLY A 74 -5.87 -0.61 9.75
N GLY A 75 -4.68 -1.20 9.58
CA GLY A 75 -4.32 -1.93 8.37
C GLY A 75 -4.18 -1.04 7.13
N ILE A 76 -4.10 -1.70 5.98
CA ILE A 76 -3.80 -1.09 4.68
C ILE A 76 -5.00 -1.27 3.77
N HIS A 77 -5.38 -0.23 3.03
CA HIS A 77 -6.42 -0.35 2.03
C HIS A 77 -5.98 -1.26 0.86
N PRO A 78 -6.83 -2.20 0.40
CA PRO A 78 -6.45 -3.20 -0.63
C PRO A 78 -5.83 -2.59 -1.89
N THR A 79 -6.38 -1.47 -2.38
CA THR A 79 -5.91 -0.78 -3.61
C THR A 79 -4.44 -0.36 -3.56
N ILE A 80 -3.92 0.00 -2.38
CA ILE A 80 -2.52 0.44 -2.20
C ILE A 80 -1.66 -0.62 -1.51
N LYS A 81 -2.21 -1.82 -1.24
CA LYS A 81 -1.51 -2.86 -0.50
C LYS A 81 -0.19 -3.23 -1.16
N GLY A 82 -0.17 -3.33 -2.49
CA GLY A 82 1.05 -3.63 -3.25
C GLY A 82 2.16 -2.61 -3.00
N GLU A 83 1.87 -1.31 -3.15
CA GLU A 83 2.85 -0.24 -2.96
C GLU A 83 3.38 -0.18 -1.52
N VAL A 84 2.49 -0.28 -0.53
CA VAL A 84 2.87 -0.20 0.89
C VAL A 84 3.74 -1.38 1.30
N TRP A 85 3.45 -2.58 0.77
CA TRP A 85 4.22 -3.79 1.07
C TRP A 85 5.66 -3.70 0.58
N GLU A 86 5.95 -2.98 -0.51
CA GLU A 86 7.34 -2.78 -0.96
C GLU A 86 8.20 -2.09 0.12
N PHE A 87 7.61 -1.18 0.92
CA PHE A 87 8.31 -0.56 2.04
C PHE A 87 8.38 -1.45 3.27
N LEU A 88 7.28 -2.14 3.59
CA LEU A 88 7.23 -3.04 4.76
C LEU A 88 8.20 -4.22 4.62
N LEU A 89 8.45 -4.69 3.40
CA LEU A 89 9.41 -5.76 3.10
C LEU A 89 10.85 -5.25 2.94
N GLY A 90 11.09 -3.94 3.11
CA GLY A 90 12.43 -3.35 2.98
C GLY A 90 12.95 -3.33 1.54
N CYS A 91 12.08 -3.44 0.54
CA CYS A 91 12.51 -3.38 -0.87
C CYS A 91 12.99 -1.98 -1.28
N TYR A 92 12.59 -0.94 -0.54
CA TYR A 92 13.03 0.45 -0.70
C TYR A 92 13.47 1.05 0.64
N ASP A 93 14.46 1.93 0.59
CA ASP A 93 14.81 2.80 1.71
C ASP A 93 13.70 3.86 1.89
N PRO A 94 13.17 4.09 3.10
CA PRO A 94 12.22 5.18 3.36
C PRO A 94 12.68 6.57 2.91
N LYS A 95 13.99 6.81 2.90
CA LYS A 95 14.62 8.06 2.45
C LYS A 95 14.88 8.10 0.94
N SER A 96 14.55 7.04 0.21
CA SER A 96 14.69 7.03 -1.25
C SER A 96 13.65 7.92 -1.91
N THR A 97 14.07 8.62 -2.95
CA THR A 97 13.19 9.45 -3.78
C THR A 97 12.37 8.58 -4.73
N THR A 98 11.29 9.13 -5.28
CA THR A 98 10.48 8.42 -6.29
C THR A 98 11.31 8.01 -7.50
N GLU A 99 12.23 8.86 -7.94
CA GLU A 99 13.10 8.58 -9.09
C GLU A 99 14.07 7.42 -8.81
N GLN A 100 14.72 7.41 -7.64
CA GLN A 100 15.59 6.30 -7.23
C GLN A 100 14.83 4.97 -7.18
N ARG A 101 13.60 4.97 -6.67
CA ARG A 101 12.76 3.76 -6.66
C ARG A 101 12.37 3.32 -8.06
N ASN A 102 12.06 4.24 -8.96
CA ASN A 102 11.74 3.93 -10.35
C ASN A 102 12.93 3.28 -11.07
N GLN A 103 14.13 3.83 -10.88
CA GLN A 103 15.36 3.25 -11.43
C GLN A 103 15.61 1.84 -10.87
N LEU A 104 15.46 1.65 -9.56
CA LEU A 104 15.62 0.34 -8.93
C LEU A 104 14.60 -0.69 -9.46
N ARG A 105 13.34 -0.29 -9.67
CA ARG A 105 12.32 -1.15 -10.29
C ARG A 105 12.70 -1.57 -11.71
N GLN A 106 13.19 -0.64 -12.52
CA GLN A 106 13.63 -0.93 -13.89
C GLN A 106 14.85 -1.87 -13.90
N GLN A 107 15.85 -1.61 -13.05
CA GLN A 107 17.02 -2.47 -12.91
C GLN A 107 16.64 -3.90 -12.51
N ARG A 108 15.76 -4.07 -11.52
CA ARG A 108 15.26 -5.40 -11.10
C ARG A 108 14.54 -6.12 -12.24
N ARG A 109 13.68 -5.43 -13.00
CA ARG A 109 12.98 -6.00 -14.17
C ARG A 109 13.97 -6.47 -15.25
N PHE A 110 14.97 -5.64 -15.54
CA PHE A 110 16.01 -5.98 -16.51
C PHE A 110 16.83 -7.20 -16.07
N LEU A 111 17.26 -7.24 -14.80
CA LEU A 111 18.01 -8.38 -14.26
C LEU A 111 17.21 -9.68 -14.28
N LEU A 112 15.91 -9.62 -13.95
CA LEU A 112 15.02 -10.79 -14.00
C LEU A 112 14.82 -11.28 -15.44
N GLN A 113 14.68 -10.36 -16.41
CA GLN A 113 14.58 -10.72 -17.83
C GLN A 113 15.87 -11.36 -18.34
N LEU A 114 17.03 -10.81 -17.99
CA LEU A 114 18.31 -11.41 -18.34
C LEU A 114 18.45 -12.81 -17.73
N HIS A 115 18.16 -12.97 -16.45
CA HIS A 115 18.26 -14.28 -15.79
C HIS A 115 17.38 -15.34 -16.48
N LEU A 116 16.14 -15.00 -16.86
CA LEU A 116 15.25 -15.89 -17.61
C LEU A 116 15.68 -16.13 -19.08
N SER A 117 16.55 -15.30 -19.63
CA SER A 117 17.08 -15.48 -21.00
C SER A 117 18.36 -16.32 -21.04
N PHE A 118 19.02 -16.48 -19.89
CA PHE A 118 20.26 -17.25 -19.72
C PHE A 118 20.06 -18.58 -18.97
N VAL A 119 18.82 -18.89 -18.60
CA VAL A 119 18.36 -20.19 -18.10
C VAL A 119 17.54 -20.86 -19.20
#